data_AF-A0A925L7G7-F1
#
_entry.id   AF-A0A925L7G7-F1
#
_cell.length_a   1.000
_cell.length_b   1.000
_cell.length_c   1.000
_cell.angle_alpha   90.00
_cell.angle_beta   90.00
_cell.angle_gamma   90.00
#
_symmetry.space_group_name_H-M   'P 1'
#
loop_
_entity.id
_entity.type
_entity.pdbx_description
1 polymer ?
#
loop_
_entity_poly.entity_id
_entity_poly.type
_entity_poly.pdbx_seq_one_letter_code
_entity_poly.pdbx_strand_id
1 'polypeptide(L)'
;YAKQNKMSHVLLKNQAGAFVAPDDSAFKAAAAGAEWAKTFYQVLTEQPGKDSWPITGATFILMHKQQDKPAAAGGTLKFFDWAYAGGDKMADELDYVPLPGAVKELVRRQWADNLKDGSGKTIAYK
;
A
#
# COMPACT_ATOMS: atom_id res chain seq x y z
N TYR A 1 -0.89 0.88 15.46
CA TYR A 1 -0.27 0.27 16.67
C TYR A 1 -0.42 1.15 17.92
N ALA A 2 0.15 2.38 17.94
CA ALA A 2 0.10 3.25 19.12
C ALA A 2 -1.34 3.52 19.60
N LYS A 3 -2.26 3.81 18.66
CA LYS A 3 -3.70 4.02 18.93
C LYS A 3 -4.37 2.78 19.55
N GLN A 4 -4.20 1.61 18.92
CA GLN A 4 -4.72 0.32 19.41
C GLN A 4 -4.24 -0.03 20.82
N ASN A 5 -2.98 0.31 21.14
CA ASN A 5 -2.38 0.05 22.45
C ASN A 5 -2.54 1.21 23.45
N LYS A 6 -3.32 2.25 23.11
CA LYS A 6 -3.52 3.46 23.93
C LYS A 6 -2.21 4.11 24.39
N MET A 7 -1.18 4.03 23.56
CA MET A 7 0.12 4.63 23.86
C MET A 7 0.05 6.14 23.64
N SER A 8 0.75 6.88 24.49
CA SER A 8 0.98 8.30 24.28
C SER A 8 1.66 8.53 22.93
N HIS A 9 1.16 9.52 22.19
CA HIS A 9 1.65 9.93 20.88
C HIS A 9 1.62 11.46 20.79
N VAL A 10 2.36 12.02 19.84
CA VAL A 10 2.51 13.47 19.67
C VAL A 10 1.86 13.93 18.38
N LEU A 11 1.49 15.21 18.35
CA LEU A 11 1.24 15.91 17.09
C LEU A 11 2.59 16.29 16.46
N LEU A 12 2.66 16.25 15.14
CA LEU A 12 3.84 16.71 14.41
C LEU A 12 3.49 17.91 13.53
N LYS A 13 4.40 18.88 13.49
CA LYS A 13 4.32 19.99 12.57
C LYS A 13 4.70 19.51 11.17
N ASN A 14 3.79 19.62 10.21
CA ASN A 14 4.04 19.24 8.82
C ASN A 14 4.71 20.38 8.03
N GLN A 15 5.03 20.12 6.76
CA GLN A 15 5.64 21.08 5.84
C GLN A 15 4.84 22.39 5.69
N ALA A 16 3.50 22.33 5.77
CA ALA A 16 2.62 23.51 5.72
C ALA A 16 2.57 24.29 7.05
N GLY A 17 3.24 23.80 8.09
CA GLY A 17 3.32 24.41 9.41
C GLY A 17 2.17 24.08 10.36
N ALA A 18 1.27 23.18 9.98
CA ALA A 18 0.16 22.73 10.81
C ALA A 18 0.59 21.57 11.72
N PHE A 19 0.08 21.54 12.95
CA PHE A 19 0.24 20.39 13.84
C PHE A 19 -0.87 19.38 13.57
N VAL A 20 -0.47 18.21 13.06
CA VAL A 20 -1.38 17.15 12.61
C VAL A 20 -1.27 15.95 13.55
N ALA A 21 -2.33 15.15 13.68
CA ALA A 21 -2.33 13.90 14.43
C ALA A 21 -2.02 12.69 13.52
N PRO A 22 -1.47 11.58 14.06
CA PRO A 22 -1.21 10.38 13.29
C PRO A 22 -2.49 9.55 13.09
N ASP A 23 -3.33 9.94 12.14
CA ASP A 23 -4.57 9.24 11.78
C ASP A 23 -4.67 8.92 10.27
N ASP A 24 -5.64 8.08 9.92
CA ASP A 24 -5.88 7.58 8.57
C ASP A 24 -6.11 8.71 7.56
N SER A 25 -6.83 9.76 7.96
CA SER A 25 -7.13 10.90 7.09
C SER A 25 -5.86 11.71 6.76
N ALA A 26 -4.97 11.87 7.76
CA ALA A 26 -3.71 12.58 7.60
C ALA A 26 -2.69 11.77 6.77
N PHE A 27 -2.69 10.44 6.91
CA PHE A 27 -1.88 9.55 6.07
C PHE A 27 -2.39 9.55 4.62
N LYS A 28 -3.71 9.57 4.42
CA LYS A 28 -4.32 9.68 3.10
C LYS A 28 -4.00 11.02 2.44
N ALA A 29 -4.00 12.10 3.20
CA ALA A 29 -3.58 13.41 2.71
C ALA A 29 -2.12 13.41 2.24
N ALA A 30 -1.22 12.80 3.00
CA ALA A 30 0.19 12.65 2.60
C ALA A 30 0.33 11.80 1.30
N ALA A 31 -0.51 10.80 1.08
CA ALA A 31 -0.47 9.95 -0.12
C ALA A 31 -1.17 10.55 -1.36
N ALA A 32 -1.85 11.69 -1.25
CA ALA A 32 -2.74 12.21 -2.30
C ALA A 32 -2.00 12.61 -3.59
N GLY A 33 -0.76 13.07 -3.48
CA GLY A 33 0.08 13.47 -4.63
C GLY A 33 0.88 12.33 -5.27
N ALA A 34 0.78 11.11 -4.77
CA ALA A 34 1.62 10.00 -5.19
C ALA A 34 1.29 9.53 -6.63
N GLU A 35 2.30 9.51 -7.49
CA GLU A 35 2.16 9.15 -8.90
C GLU A 35 2.39 7.66 -9.15
N TRP A 36 1.53 6.82 -8.56
CA TRP A 36 1.65 5.34 -8.58
C TRP A 36 1.79 4.74 -9.98
N ALA A 37 1.24 5.39 -11.00
CA ALA A 37 1.34 4.98 -12.40
C ALA A 37 2.76 5.08 -12.97
N LYS A 38 3.60 5.97 -12.44
CA LYS A 38 5.00 6.13 -12.85
C LYS A 38 5.91 5.12 -12.15
N THR A 39 5.69 4.92 -10.85
CA THR A 39 6.47 3.99 -10.02
C THR A 39 5.73 3.67 -8.73
N PHE A 40 5.94 2.48 -8.19
CA PHE A 40 5.49 2.16 -6.82
C PHE A 40 6.47 2.65 -5.75
N TYR A 41 7.69 3.03 -6.13
CA TYR A 41 8.63 3.70 -5.22
C TYR A 41 8.19 5.17 -5.03
N GLN A 42 7.33 5.39 -4.03
CA GLN A 42 6.81 6.69 -3.67
C GLN A 42 7.42 7.13 -2.33
N VAL A 43 7.95 8.35 -2.29
CA VAL A 43 8.36 9.00 -1.05
C VAL A 43 7.14 9.73 -0.51
N LEU A 44 6.63 9.28 0.65
CA LEU A 44 5.42 9.82 1.28
C LEU A 44 5.71 10.60 2.56
N THR A 45 6.98 10.83 2.87
CA THR A 45 7.43 11.68 3.98
C THR A 45 7.40 13.15 3.57
N GLU A 46 7.09 14.04 4.52
CA GLU A 46 7.09 15.50 4.35
C GLU A 46 6.35 15.97 3.09
N GLN A 47 5.22 15.32 2.78
CA GLN A 47 4.40 15.70 1.64
C GLN A 47 3.66 17.01 1.89
N PRO A 48 3.47 17.85 0.86
CA PRO A 48 2.76 19.11 1.01
C PRO A 48 1.29 18.86 1.38
N GLY A 49 0.65 19.89 1.94
CA GLY A 49 -0.76 19.85 2.33
C GLY A 49 -0.95 20.14 3.81
N LYS A 50 -1.99 20.91 4.13
CA LYS A 50 -2.26 21.35 5.52
C LYS A 50 -2.61 20.18 6.45
N ASP A 51 -3.16 19.10 5.91
CA ASP A 51 -3.63 17.93 6.66
C ASP A 51 -2.65 16.75 6.56
N SER A 52 -1.52 16.90 5.86
CA SER A 52 -0.57 15.82 5.60
C SER A 52 0.23 15.46 6.85
N TRP A 53 0.25 14.18 7.22
CA TRP A 53 1.15 13.68 8.25
C TRP A 53 2.59 13.58 7.70
N PRO A 54 3.62 14.08 8.42
CA PRO A 54 4.97 14.17 7.88
C PRO A 54 5.72 12.82 7.77
N ILE A 55 5.28 11.78 8.48
CA ILE A 55 5.96 10.48 8.52
C ILE A 55 5.02 9.37 8.02
N THR A 56 4.70 9.41 6.73
CA THR A 56 3.90 8.38 6.04
C THR A 56 4.79 7.54 5.13
N GLY A 57 4.46 6.26 4.97
CA GLY A 57 5.18 5.35 4.08
C GLY A 57 4.29 4.23 3.56
N ALA A 58 4.58 3.78 2.35
CA ALA A 58 4.00 2.55 1.81
C ALA A 58 4.81 1.32 2.27
N THR A 59 4.16 0.18 2.33
CA THR A 59 4.79 -1.12 2.54
C THR A 59 4.66 -1.98 1.29
N PHE A 60 5.60 -2.92 1.10
CA PHE A 60 5.73 -3.67 -0.13
C PHE A 60 5.84 -5.16 0.13
N ILE A 61 5.29 -5.93 -0.81
CA ILE A 61 5.47 -7.37 -0.91
C ILE A 61 6.47 -7.62 -2.02
N LEU A 62 7.46 -8.47 -1.75
CA LEU A 62 8.46 -8.89 -2.73
C LEU A 62 8.18 -10.32 -3.17
N MET A 63 8.24 -10.54 -4.48
CA MET A 63 8.14 -11.85 -5.11
C MET A 63 9.18 -11.96 -6.21
N HIS A 64 9.72 -13.16 -6.42
CA HIS A 64 10.57 -13.44 -7.57
C HIS A 64 9.80 -13.23 -8.88
N LYS A 65 10.42 -12.68 -9.92
CA LYS A 65 9.76 -12.56 -11.24
C LYS A 65 9.53 -13.93 -11.89
N GLN A 66 10.54 -14.80 -11.80
CA GLN A 66 10.44 -16.20 -12.16
C GLN A 66 10.05 -17.03 -10.93
N GLN A 67 8.99 -17.81 -11.05
CA GLN A 67 8.38 -18.54 -9.95
C GLN A 67 8.66 -20.04 -10.09
N ASP A 68 9.61 -20.54 -9.32
CA ASP A 68 9.98 -21.97 -9.29
C ASP A 68 8.87 -22.85 -8.72
N LYS A 69 7.96 -22.25 -7.93
CA LYS A 69 6.80 -22.91 -7.33
C LYS A 69 5.50 -22.18 -7.76
N PRO A 70 5.04 -22.35 -9.01
CA PRO A 70 3.90 -21.60 -9.57
C PRO A 70 2.62 -21.70 -8.73
N ALA A 71 2.33 -22.87 -8.15
CA ALA A 71 1.15 -23.07 -7.31
C ALA A 71 1.21 -22.24 -6.02
N ALA A 72 2.37 -22.14 -5.38
CA ALA A 72 2.56 -21.32 -4.19
C ALA A 72 2.41 -19.83 -4.53
N ALA A 73 3.01 -19.39 -5.64
CA ALA A 73 2.86 -18.04 -6.16
C ALA A 73 1.39 -17.68 -6.41
N GLY A 74 0.65 -18.56 -7.08
CA GLY A 74 -0.78 -18.39 -7.32
C GLY A 74 -1.58 -18.26 -6.02
N GLY A 75 -1.26 -19.06 -5.00
CA GLY A 75 -1.85 -18.92 -3.65
C GLY A 75 -1.58 -17.56 -3.00
N THR A 76 -0.33 -17.07 -3.09
CA THR A 76 0.04 -15.74 -2.58
C THR A 76 -0.71 -14.62 -3.30
N LEU A 77 -0.77 -14.66 -4.64
CA LEU A 77 -1.50 -13.66 -5.41
C LEU A 77 -2.99 -13.68 -5.11
N LYS A 78 -3.58 -14.87 -4.96
CA LYS A 78 -4.98 -15.04 -4.57
C LYS A 78 -5.28 -14.45 -3.19
N PHE A 79 -4.38 -14.63 -2.23
CA PHE A 79 -4.51 -14.02 -0.90
C PHE A 79 -4.54 -12.49 -0.96
N PHE A 80 -3.58 -11.87 -1.67
CA PHE A 80 -3.55 -10.41 -1.77
C PHE A 80 -4.68 -9.85 -2.65
N ASP A 81 -5.14 -10.58 -3.67
CA ASP A 81 -6.31 -10.19 -4.45
C ASP A 81 -7.59 -10.18 -3.61
N TRP A 82 -7.78 -11.21 -2.76
CA TRP A 82 -8.86 -11.25 -1.78
C TRP A 82 -8.78 -10.07 -0.80
N ALA A 83 -7.57 -9.78 -0.28
CA ALA A 83 -7.35 -8.64 0.59
C ALA A 83 -7.70 -7.30 -0.10
N TYR A 84 -7.34 -7.13 -1.37
CA TYR A 84 -7.70 -5.92 -2.13
C TYR A 84 -9.20 -5.83 -2.47
N ALA A 85 -9.90 -6.96 -2.58
CA ALA A 85 -11.32 -7.01 -2.93
C ALA A 85 -12.25 -6.76 -1.72
N GLY A 86 -11.87 -7.19 -0.52
CA GLY A 86 -12.74 -7.10 0.66
C GLY A 86 -12.06 -6.66 1.97
N GLY A 87 -10.77 -6.38 1.96
CA GLY A 87 -9.98 -6.09 3.16
C GLY A 87 -9.92 -4.61 3.58
N ASP A 88 -10.48 -3.68 2.79
CA ASP A 88 -10.32 -2.23 3.04
C ASP A 88 -10.82 -1.82 4.43
N LYS A 89 -11.99 -2.31 4.82
CA LYS A 89 -12.53 -2.04 6.16
C LYS A 89 -11.61 -2.54 7.28
N MET A 90 -10.99 -3.70 7.08
CA MET A 90 -10.06 -4.27 8.07
C MET A 90 -8.76 -3.46 8.15
N ALA A 91 -8.29 -2.90 7.02
CA ALA A 91 -7.16 -2.00 7.00
C ALA A 91 -7.48 -0.69 7.74
N ASP A 92 -8.66 -0.10 7.48
CA ASP A 92 -9.14 1.10 8.16
C ASP A 92 -9.25 0.90 9.68
N GLU A 93 -9.81 -0.23 10.14
CA GLU A 93 -9.93 -0.57 11.57
C GLU A 93 -8.57 -0.69 12.29
N LEU A 94 -7.50 -0.94 11.53
CA LEU A 94 -6.12 -1.00 12.02
C LEU A 94 -5.33 0.30 11.78
N ASP A 95 -6.02 1.37 11.35
CA ASP A 95 -5.47 2.70 11.03
C ASP A 95 -4.49 2.70 9.82
N TYR A 96 -4.63 1.75 8.89
CA TYR A 96 -3.93 1.75 7.59
C TYR A 96 -4.79 2.39 6.51
N VAL A 97 -4.15 3.05 5.54
CA VAL A 97 -4.85 3.64 4.38
C VAL A 97 -4.97 2.60 3.26
N PRO A 98 -6.18 2.23 2.83
CA PRO A 98 -6.38 1.36 1.68
C PRO A 98 -5.85 2.01 0.40
N LEU A 99 -5.20 1.21 -0.45
CA LEU A 99 -4.76 1.68 -1.76
C LEU A 99 -5.98 2.07 -2.62
N PRO A 100 -5.92 3.16 -3.40
CA PRO A 100 -6.97 3.52 -4.33
C PRO A 100 -7.24 2.37 -5.33
N GLY A 101 -8.49 2.23 -5.78
CA GLY A 101 -8.89 1.20 -6.73
C GLY A 101 -8.01 1.15 -7.99
N ALA A 102 -7.66 2.32 -8.54
CA ALA A 102 -6.78 2.41 -9.71
C ALA A 102 -5.36 1.84 -9.46
N VAL A 103 -4.84 1.96 -8.23
CA VAL A 103 -3.53 1.42 -7.84
C VAL A 103 -3.63 -0.10 -7.68
N LYS A 104 -4.71 -0.62 -7.09
CA LYS A 104 -4.97 -2.07 -7.01
C LYS A 104 -5.03 -2.71 -8.39
N GLU A 105 -5.70 -2.07 -9.35
CA GLU A 105 -5.73 -2.53 -10.75
C GLU A 105 -4.36 -2.44 -11.44
N LEU A 106 -3.57 -1.42 -11.12
CA LEU A 106 -2.19 -1.34 -11.62
C LEU A 106 -1.34 -2.50 -11.07
N VAL A 107 -1.47 -2.84 -9.79
CA VAL A 107 -0.77 -3.98 -9.17
C VAL A 107 -1.16 -5.30 -9.85
N ARG A 108 -2.45 -5.54 -10.08
CA ARG A 108 -2.95 -6.73 -10.80
C ARG A 108 -2.35 -6.87 -12.20
N ARG A 109 -2.25 -5.76 -12.94
CA ARG A 109 -1.58 -5.74 -14.26
C ARG A 109 -0.10 -6.09 -14.14
N GLN A 110 0.61 -5.50 -13.18
CA GLN A 110 2.03 -5.79 -12.96
C GLN A 110 2.28 -7.27 -12.61
N TRP A 111 1.38 -7.92 -11.87
CA TRP A 111 1.47 -9.37 -11.63
C TRP A 111 1.36 -10.17 -12.93
N ALA A 112 0.36 -9.87 -13.77
CA ALA A 112 0.14 -10.55 -15.04
C ALA A 112 1.32 -10.39 -16.02
N ASP A 113 1.93 -9.20 -16.03
CA ASP A 113 3.03 -8.87 -16.94
C ASP A 113 4.36 -9.49 -16.49
N ASN A 114 4.63 -9.51 -15.19
CA ASN A 114 5.99 -9.78 -14.68
C ASN A 114 6.17 -11.12 -13.95
N LEU A 115 5.11 -11.75 -13.45
CA LEU A 115 5.24 -12.99 -12.69
C LEU A 115 4.98 -14.19 -13.59
N LYS A 116 6.05 -14.91 -13.92
CA LYS A 116 6.04 -16.05 -14.85
C LYS A 116 6.60 -17.31 -14.18
N ASP A 117 6.15 -18.49 -14.62
CA ASP A 117 6.80 -19.76 -14.28
C ASP A 117 8.07 -19.99 -15.13
N GLY A 118 8.74 -21.12 -14.91
CA GLY A 118 9.95 -21.51 -15.65
C GLY A 118 9.78 -21.67 -17.16
N SER A 119 8.53 -21.78 -17.65
CA SER A 119 8.20 -21.84 -19.08
C SER A 119 7.86 -20.47 -19.68
N GLY A 120 7.85 -19.41 -18.87
CA GLY A 120 7.43 -18.07 -19.28
C GLY A 120 5.92 -17.82 -19.22
N LYS A 121 5.13 -18.78 -18.72
CA LYS A 121 3.68 -18.64 -18.58
C LYS A 121 3.33 -17.80 -17.35
N THR A 122 2.36 -16.90 -17.49
CA THR A 122 1.86 -16.09 -16.37
C THR A 122 1.31 -16.96 -15.24
N ILE A 123 1.58 -16.58 -14.00
CA ILE A 123 1.02 -17.24 -12.83
C ILE A 123 -0.50 -17.02 -12.75
N ALA A 124 -1.26 -18.12 -12.76
CA ALA A 124 -2.69 -18.11 -12.56
C ALA A 124 -3.04 -18.00 -11.07
N TYR A 125 -4.00 -17.14 -10.73
CA TYR A 125 -4.47 -16.95 -9.35
C TYR A 125 -5.99 -16.73 -9.24
N LYS A 126 -6.68 -16.64 -10.39
CA LYS A 126 -8.14 -16.56 -10.51
C LYS A 126 -8.69 -17.93 -10.87
#